data_AF-A0A3M0Y0G9-F1
#
_entry.id   AF-A0A3M0Y0G9-F1
#
_cell.length_a   1.000
_cell.length_b   1.000
_cell.length_c   1.000
_cell.angle_alpha   90.00
_cell.angle_beta   90.00
_cell.angle_gamma   90.00
#
_symmetry.space_group_name_H-M   'P 1'
#
loop_
_entity.id
_entity.type
_entity.pdbx_description
1 polymer ?
#
loop_
_entity_poly.entity_id
_entity_poly.type
_entity_poly.pdbx_seq_one_letter_code
_entity_poly.pdbx_strand_id
1 'polypeptide(L)'
;EILASQRKMLLRRGEDPDKIDDAELARLFAKHLQHVETWLAAQPHIACLDVHYNQVLQDPRPHVERIRAFLNRPLDTDAMCAVVDPSLYRQRVQ
;
A
#
# COMPACT_ATOMS: atom_id res chain seq x y z
N GLU A 1 -6.68 7.02 6.96
CA GLU A 1 -5.23 6.84 6.73
C GLU A 1 -4.81 7.14 5.28
N ILE A 2 -5.28 6.38 4.29
CA ILE A 2 -4.89 6.55 2.87
C ILE A 2 -5.16 7.97 2.35
N LEU A 3 -6.28 8.59 2.73
CA LEU A 3 -6.61 9.98 2.35
C LEU A 3 -5.69 11.01 2.98
N ALA A 4 -5.29 10.80 4.25
CA ALA A 4 -4.34 11.67 4.93
C ALA A 4 -2.93 11.54 4.34
N SER A 5 -2.57 10.35 3.82
CA SER A 5 -1.36 10.13 3.05
C SER A 5 -1.44 10.82 1.68
N GLN A 6 -2.58 10.74 0.98
CA GLN A 6 -2.78 11.41 -0.31
C GLN A 6 -2.77 12.93 -0.22
N ARG A 7 -3.38 13.52 0.80
CA ARG A 7 -3.25 14.96 1.05
C ARG A 7 -1.80 15.38 1.24
N LYS A 8 -1.04 14.61 2.03
CA LYS A 8 0.38 14.90 2.28
C LYS A 8 1.22 14.74 1.01
N MET A 9 0.86 13.83 0.11
CA MET A 9 1.47 13.71 -1.22
C MET A 9 1.17 14.94 -2.09
N LEU A 10 -0.07 15.43 -2.12
CA LEU A 10 -0.47 16.64 -2.87
C LEU A 10 0.29 17.88 -2.36
N LEU A 11 0.34 18.06 -1.03
CA LEU A 11 1.17 19.11 -0.40
C LEU A 11 2.63 19.04 -0.84
N ARG A 12 3.22 17.84 -0.89
CA ARG A 12 4.61 17.62 -1.33
C ARG A 12 4.82 17.91 -2.82
N ARG A 13 3.77 17.78 -3.64
CA ARG A 13 3.80 18.09 -5.09
C ARG A 13 3.50 19.56 -5.39
N GLY A 14 3.23 20.39 -4.37
CA GLY A 14 2.82 21.78 -4.54
C GLY A 14 1.40 21.92 -5.09
N GLU A 15 0.60 20.86 -5.01
CA GLU A 15 -0.81 20.87 -5.39
C GLU A 15 -1.67 21.26 -4.18
N ASP A 16 -2.73 22.03 -4.44
CA ASP A 16 -3.65 22.53 -3.42
C ASP A 16 -4.58 21.39 -2.94
N PRO A 17 -4.41 20.87 -1.71
CA PRO A 17 -5.21 19.76 -1.20
C PRO A 17 -6.62 20.19 -0.79
N ASP A 18 -6.88 21.49 -0.70
CA ASP A 18 -8.18 22.05 -0.28
C ASP A 18 -9.10 22.33 -1.48
N LYS A 19 -8.60 22.15 -2.72
CA LYS A 19 -9.42 22.23 -3.94
C LYS A 19 -10.42 21.10 -4.11
N ILE A 20 -10.23 19.98 -3.43
CA ILE A 20 -11.07 18.79 -3.55
C ILE A 20 -11.48 18.34 -2.16
N ASP A 21 -12.78 18.19 -1.94
CA ASP A 21 -13.31 17.66 -0.68
C ASP A 21 -12.83 16.22 -0.43
N ASP A 22 -12.69 15.84 0.84
CA ASP A 22 -12.24 14.52 1.25
C ASP A 22 -13.06 13.38 0.68
N ALA A 23 -14.39 13.56 0.65
CA ALA A 23 -15.29 12.55 0.14
C ALA A 23 -15.08 12.34 -1.37
N GLU A 24 -14.83 13.43 -2.10
CA GLU A 24 -14.54 13.37 -3.53
C GLU A 24 -13.17 12.77 -3.81
N LEU A 25 -12.15 13.14 -3.03
CA LEU A 25 -10.82 12.54 -3.13
C LEU A 25 -10.86 11.02 -2.86
N ALA A 26 -11.63 10.60 -1.86
CA ALA A 26 -11.83 9.18 -1.55
C ALA A 26 -12.52 8.44 -2.68
N ARG A 27 -13.57 9.02 -3.26
CA ARG A 27 -14.30 8.44 -4.38
C ARG A 27 -13.42 8.29 -5.62
N LEU A 28 -12.65 9.33 -5.97
CA LEU A 28 -11.73 9.30 -7.11
C LEU A 28 -10.61 8.27 -6.90
N PHE A 29 -10.06 8.20 -5.69
CA PHE A 29 -9.05 7.21 -5.35
C PHE A 29 -9.59 5.79 -5.45
N ALA A 30 -10.77 5.50 -4.88
CA ALA A 30 -11.40 4.19 -4.97
C ALA A 30 -11.69 3.79 -6.43
N LYS A 31 -12.19 4.73 -7.24
CA LYS A 31 -12.42 4.50 -8.67
C LYS A 31 -11.12 4.20 -9.41
N HIS A 32 -10.04 4.92 -9.11
CA HIS A 32 -8.74 4.69 -9.72
C HIS A 32 -8.17 3.32 -9.34
N LEU A 33 -8.24 2.96 -8.06
CA LEU A 33 -7.79 1.66 -7.56
C LEU A 33 -8.52 0.51 -8.27
N GLN A 34 -9.85 0.58 -8.34
CA GLN A 34 -10.66 -0.41 -9.06
C GLN A 34 -10.25 -0.52 -10.54
N HIS A 35 -9.96 0.60 -11.20
CA HIS A 35 -9.50 0.59 -12.59
C HIS A 35 -8.15 -0.12 -12.73
N VAL A 36 -7.20 0.17 -11.85
CA VAL A 36 -5.87 -0.45 -11.85
C VAL A 36 -5.98 -1.95 -11.59
N GLU A 37 -6.77 -2.37 -10.59
CA GLU A 37 -7.01 -3.77 -10.27
C GLU A 37 -7.64 -4.53 -11.45
N THR A 38 -8.66 -3.94 -12.08
CA THR A 38 -9.32 -4.52 -13.26
C THR A 38 -8.34 -4.65 -14.43
N TRP A 39 -7.52 -3.62 -14.65
CA TRP A 39 -6.52 -3.65 -15.71
C TRP A 39 -5.44 -4.70 -15.46
N LEU A 40 -4.93 -4.81 -14.23
CA LEU A 40 -3.95 -5.81 -13.82
C LEU A 40 -4.49 -7.23 -14.00
N ALA A 41 -5.74 -7.48 -13.59
CA ALA A 41 -6.40 -8.78 -13.75
C ALA A 41 -6.56 -9.20 -15.23
N ALA A 42 -6.61 -8.23 -16.15
CA ALA A 42 -6.67 -8.49 -17.58
C ALA A 42 -5.30 -8.78 -18.23
N GLN A 43 -4.18 -8.65 -17.50
CA GLN A 43 -2.84 -8.88 -18.04
C GLN A 43 -2.35 -10.32 -17.76
N PRO A 44 -2.38 -11.24 -18.75
CA PRO A 44 -2.00 -12.64 -18.51
C PRO A 44 -0.50 -12.86 -18.23
N HIS A 45 0.32 -11.83 -18.45
CA HIS A 45 1.77 -11.85 -18.29
C HIS A 45 2.24 -11.18 -16.99
N ILE A 46 1.32 -10.67 -16.17
CA ILE A 46 1.62 -10.01 -14.91
C ILE A 46 1.02 -10.82 -13.77
N ALA A 47 1.86 -11.19 -12.80
CA ALA A 47 1.40 -11.72 -11.53
C ALA A 47 1.40 -10.59 -10.50
N CYS A 48 0.37 -10.53 -9.66
CA CYS A 48 0.25 -9.57 -8.57
C CYS A 48 0.13 -10.31 -7.23
N LEU A 49 0.70 -9.73 -6.18
CA LEU A 49 0.53 -10.20 -4.80
C LEU A 49 0.04 -9.05 -3.95
N ASP A 50 -1.17 -9.16 -3.43
CA ASP A 50 -1.71 -8.19 -2.49
C ASP A 50 -1.18 -8.43 -1.09
N VAL A 51 -0.63 -7.37 -0.50
CA VAL A 51 -0.05 -7.36 0.83
C VAL A 51 -0.70 -6.24 1.64
N HIS A 52 -1.46 -6.61 2.67
CA HIS A 52 -2.12 -5.65 3.55
C HIS A 52 -1.13 -5.07 4.55
N TYR A 53 -0.85 -3.78 4.41
CA TYR A 53 0.07 -3.05 5.28
C TYR A 53 -0.20 -3.26 6.79
N ASN A 54 -1.46 -3.14 7.22
CA ASN A 54 -1.82 -3.31 8.63
C ASN A 54 -1.56 -4.72 9.16
N GLN A 55 -1.72 -5.75 8.33
CA GLN A 55 -1.43 -7.12 8.71
C GLN A 55 0.09 -7.35 8.79
N VAL A 56 0.86 -6.78 7.87
CA VAL A 56 2.34 -6.82 7.93
C VAL A 56 2.87 -6.18 9.21
N LEU A 57 2.31 -5.05 9.64
CA LEU A 57 2.73 -4.40 10.88
C LEU A 57 2.42 -5.24 12.13
N GLN A 58 1.35 -6.04 12.11
CA GLN A 58 0.93 -6.86 13.24
C GLN A 58 1.69 -8.19 13.30
N ASP A 59 1.82 -8.87 12.16
CA ASP A 59 2.51 -10.14 12.03
C ASP A 59 3.20 -10.22 10.66
N PRO A 60 4.47 -9.74 10.55
CA PRO A 60 5.15 -9.64 9.26
C PRO A 60 5.52 -11.00 8.67
N ARG A 61 5.70 -12.04 9.51
CA ARG A 61 6.29 -13.31 9.09
C ARG A 61 5.49 -14.01 7.98
N PRO A 62 4.17 -14.23 8.10
CA PRO A 62 3.39 -14.89 7.05
C PRO A 62 3.40 -14.12 5.72
N HIS A 63 3.44 -12.79 5.78
CA HIS A 63 3.48 -11.95 4.58
C HIS A 63 4.83 -11.98 3.88
N VAL A 64 5.92 -11.92 4.64
CA VAL A 64 7.29 -12.06 4.11
C VAL A 64 7.48 -13.43 3.45
N GLU A 65 6.95 -14.49 4.06
CA GLU A 65 6.99 -15.84 3.49
C GLU A 65 6.17 -15.93 2.19
N ARG A 66 4.99 -15.29 2.13
CA ARG A 66 4.21 -15.16 0.87
C ARG A 66 4.97 -14.41 -0.22
N ILE A 67 5.70 -13.34 0.13
CA ILE A 67 6.54 -12.58 -0.82
C ILE A 67 7.67 -13.46 -1.34
N ARG A 68 8.36 -14.21 -0.46
CA ARG A 68 9.41 -15.15 -0.87
C ARG A 68 8.88 -16.20 -1.84
N ALA A 69 7.74 -16.80 -1.53
CA ALA A 69 7.10 -17.79 -2.39
C ALA A 69 6.67 -17.21 -3.74
N PHE A 70 6.07 -16.01 -3.73
CA PHE A 70 5.62 -15.33 -4.94
C PHE A 70 6.77 -14.98 -5.89
N LEU A 71 7.88 -14.47 -5.34
CA LEU A 71 9.07 -14.14 -6.13
C LEU A 71 9.88 -15.38 -6.53
N ASN A 72 9.61 -16.53 -5.89
CA ASN A 72 10.33 -17.78 -6.07
C ASN A 72 11.85 -17.61 -6.01
N ARG A 73 12.32 -16.86 -4.99
CA ARG A 73 13.74 -16.51 -4.79
C ARG A 73 14.18 -16.82 -3.37
N PRO A 74 15.47 -17.13 -3.16
CA PRO A 74 16.04 -17.17 -1.82
C PRO A 74 16.13 -15.74 -1.29
N LEU A 75 15.19 -15.38 -0.43
CA LEU A 75 15.18 -14.12 0.31
C LEU A 75 15.49 -14.41 1.78
N ASP A 76 16.20 -13.50 2.42
CA ASP A 76 16.43 -13.53 3.86
C ASP A 76 15.16 -13.03 4.57
N THR A 77 14.29 -13.97 4.96
CA THR A 77 13.00 -13.63 5.56
C THR A 77 13.16 -13.07 6.98
N ASP A 78 14.26 -13.37 7.66
CA ASP A 78 14.57 -12.83 8.98
C ASP A 78 14.96 -11.36 8.88
N ALA A 79 15.86 -11.01 7.95
CA ALA A 79 16.21 -9.62 7.67
C ALA A 79 15.00 -8.81 7.18
N MET A 80 14.14 -9.39 6.33
CA MET A 80 12.91 -8.74 5.88
C MET A 80 11.92 -8.48 7.02
N CYS A 81 11.80 -9.39 7.99
CA CYS A 81 10.95 -9.15 9.16
C CYS A 81 11.56 -8.08 10.08
N ALA A 82 12.89 -8.07 10.24
CA ALA A 82 13.59 -7.15 11.15
C ALA A 82 13.49 -5.68 10.74
N VAL A 83 13.25 -5.38 9.45
CA VAL A 83 13.04 -4.00 8.97
C VAL A 83 11.61 -3.49 9.16
N VAL A 84 10.67 -4.36 9.57
CA VAL A 84 9.29 -3.94 9.87
C VAL A 84 9.29 -3.28 11.24
N ASP A 85 9.29 -1.95 11.23
CA ASP A 85 9.24 -1.13 12.44
C ASP A 85 7.85 -0.50 12.61
N PRO A 86 7.03 -0.97 13.57
CA PRO A 86 5.73 -0.39 13.87
C PRO A 86 5.78 1.09 14.26
N SER A 87 6.93 1.61 14.72
CA SER A 87 7.11 3.02 15.09
C SER A 87 7.22 3.96 13.88
N LEU A 88 7.52 3.42 12.69
CA LEU A 88 7.49 4.17 11.43
C LEU A 88 6.07 4.41 10.91
N TYR A 89 5.06 3.79 11.54
CA TYR A 89 3.65 4.08 11.30
C TYR A 89 3.23 5.42 11.92
N ARG A 90 3.60 6.51 11.23
CA ARG A 90 3.44 7.89 11.73
C ARG A 90 2.08 8.53 11.46
N GLN A 91 1.17 7.85 10.73
CA GLN A 91 -0.19 8.35 10.48
C GLN A 91 -1.21 7.40 11.11
N ARG A 92 -1.34 7.48 12.43
CA ARG A 92 -2.46 6.90 13.16
C ARG A 92 -3.74 7.66 12.80
N VAL A 93 -4.79 6.93 12.44
CA VAL A 93 -6.16 7.47 12.46
C VAL A 93 -6.49 7.73 13.94
N GLN A 94 -6.66 8.99 14.31
CA GLN A 94 -7.46 9.36 15.49
C GLN A 94 -8.92 9.35 15.08
#